data_AF-W1RND4-F1
#
_entry.id   AF-W1RND4-F1
#
_cell.length_a   1.000
_cell.length_b   1.000
_cell.length_c   1.000
_cell.angle_alpha   90.00
_cell.angle_beta   90.00
_cell.angle_gamma   90.00
#
_symmetry.space_group_name_H-M   'P 1'
#
loop_
_entity.id
_entity.type
_entity.pdbx_description
1 polymer ?
#
loop_
_entity_poly.entity_id
_entity_poly.type
_entity_poly.pdbx_seq_one_letter_code
_entity_poly.pdbx_strand_id
1 'polypeptide(L)'
;MIQVEQMIASKSPQFFDKSPLITRPTLSVLKRLFHESEVNQFLEKNDGCVGFEFIDRVLDHFNFSYQVSQVDRRNIPASGRMMIIANHPLGALDGLALLRLIGEIRPDVKIVANDLLMGFDGLKSLVLPVDNLGGKTGRQQLKAIMNCLHNEEAVIIFPAGEVSRMSPSGVKDQQWNQNYLKIAQKTNSPLLPVHIGGRNSMLFYTSSILYRPLSTLQLANEMFRQKNRKIPMQVGQAIPIQELAKLPLSDKEKNKLVKRHLYRIAKGKKPLLKTEKTVEHPQNRQLIKQELKQSEHLGSTKDNKQIYLFDYDPVSVTMKEIGRLREIAFRKVGEGTGERSDLDKFDQYYRHLVLWDEEALEIVGAYRIGEVARYMKEDKANKIYSAELFQYSCDMEPYFEQGIELGRSFIQPKYWGMRSLDYLWYGIGAYLDRHPEVRYMFGPVSLSNSYPQVAKDFIVSFYQLYFSDKEHLARSFTPYQVNAEHSDIIASLFCGDNYDEDFKVLKEQLSHFGASVPTLFKQYSELCEPGGVRFLDFGVDADFGYCVDGLVLVDLNTVKEAKNKRYRGHNPISQP
;
A
#
# COMPACT_ATOMS: atom_id res chain seq x y z
N MET A 1 29.80 -24.08 -9.94
CA MET A 1 29.51 -25.43 -10.50
C MET A 1 28.95 -26.33 -9.40
N ILE A 2 28.00 -27.21 -9.73
CA ILE A 2 27.47 -28.19 -8.79
C ILE A 2 28.40 -29.41 -8.75
N GLN A 3 28.74 -29.86 -7.54
CA GLN A 3 29.45 -31.11 -7.32
C GLN A 3 28.60 -31.99 -6.38
N VAL A 4 27.94 -33.01 -6.95
CA VAL A 4 27.06 -33.91 -6.18
C VAL A 4 27.83 -34.65 -5.08
N GLU A 5 29.11 -34.94 -5.32
CA GLU A 5 30.03 -35.54 -4.33
C GLU A 5 30.21 -34.68 -3.08
N GLN A 6 30.44 -33.37 -3.25
CA GLN A 6 30.62 -32.45 -2.12
C GLN A 6 29.32 -32.26 -1.32
N MET A 7 28.17 -32.22 -2.00
CA MET A 7 26.87 -32.15 -1.32
C MET A 7 26.62 -33.39 -0.45
N ILE A 8 26.92 -34.59 -0.95
CA ILE A 8 26.78 -35.84 -0.19
C ILE A 8 27.79 -35.85 0.97
N ALA A 9 29.02 -35.40 0.75
CA ALA A 9 30.06 -35.38 1.78
C ALA A 9 29.69 -34.44 2.94
N SER A 10 29.10 -33.28 2.64
CA SER A 10 28.65 -32.32 3.65
C SER A 10 27.44 -32.79 4.48
N LYS A 11 26.53 -33.56 3.88
CA LYS A 11 25.23 -33.92 4.50
C LYS A 11 25.19 -35.33 5.07
N SER A 12 26.01 -36.24 4.55
CA SER A 12 26.06 -37.64 4.98
C SER A 12 27.48 -38.20 4.85
N PRO A 13 28.45 -37.71 5.66
CA PRO A 13 29.87 -38.08 5.56
C PRO A 13 30.10 -39.60 5.66
N GLN A 14 29.29 -40.30 6.46
CA GLN A 14 29.30 -41.76 6.62
C GLN A 14 28.98 -42.55 5.34
N PHE A 15 28.51 -41.88 4.27
CA PHE A 15 28.28 -42.51 2.98
C PHE A 15 29.59 -42.95 2.32
N PHE A 16 30.67 -42.19 2.51
CA PHE A 16 31.98 -42.47 1.93
C PHE A 16 32.77 -43.52 2.72
N ASP A 17 32.35 -43.82 3.95
CA ASP A 17 32.92 -44.90 4.78
C ASP A 17 32.49 -46.31 4.32
N LYS A 18 31.56 -46.40 3.37
CA LYS A 18 31.07 -47.66 2.80
C LYS A 18 31.97 -48.17 1.66
N SER A 19 31.88 -49.48 1.37
CA SER A 19 32.70 -50.13 0.35
C SER A 19 32.71 -49.38 -0.99
N PRO A 20 33.88 -49.18 -1.64
CA PRO A 20 34.03 -48.54 -2.94
C PRO A 20 33.16 -49.15 -4.06
N LEU A 21 32.81 -50.43 -3.92
CA LEU A 21 31.96 -51.17 -4.85
C LEU A 21 30.49 -50.72 -4.79
N ILE A 22 30.06 -50.11 -3.68
CA ILE A 22 28.70 -49.59 -3.50
C ILE A 22 28.68 -48.08 -3.76
N THR A 23 29.68 -47.34 -3.27
CA THR A 23 29.70 -45.88 -3.32
C THR A 23 29.85 -45.35 -4.75
N ARG A 24 30.75 -45.92 -5.58
CA ARG A 24 30.98 -45.49 -6.97
C ARG A 24 29.76 -45.61 -7.90
N PRO A 25 29.08 -46.78 -8.01
CA PRO A 25 27.89 -46.90 -8.86
C PRO A 25 26.73 -46.04 -8.35
N THR A 26 26.56 -45.94 -7.02
CA THR A 26 25.53 -45.09 -6.42
C THR A 26 25.77 -43.61 -6.72
N LEU A 27 27.03 -43.16 -6.65
CA LEU A 27 27.42 -41.80 -7.06
C LEU A 27 27.11 -41.54 -8.53
N SER A 28 27.50 -42.44 -9.43
CA SER A 28 27.22 -42.30 -10.87
C SER A 28 25.72 -42.19 -11.16
N VAL A 29 24.89 -42.99 -10.49
CA VAL A 29 23.42 -42.90 -10.57
C VAL A 29 22.93 -41.55 -10.06
N LEU A 30 23.42 -41.07 -8.92
CA LEU A 30 23.03 -39.76 -8.37
C LEU A 30 23.43 -38.61 -9.30
N LYS A 31 24.65 -38.60 -9.85
CA LYS A 31 25.08 -37.57 -10.83
C LYS A 31 24.15 -37.51 -12.03
N ARG A 32 23.73 -38.68 -12.54
CA ARG A 32 22.77 -38.77 -13.65
C ARG A 32 21.36 -38.32 -13.27
N LEU A 33 20.87 -38.69 -12.08
CA LEU A 33 19.56 -38.26 -11.57
C LEU A 33 19.48 -36.75 -11.31
N PHE A 34 20.60 -36.14 -10.91
CA PHE A 34 20.70 -34.68 -10.71
C PHE A 34 21.03 -33.91 -11.99
N HIS A 35 21.22 -34.60 -13.12
CA HIS A 35 21.61 -33.98 -14.39
C HIS A 35 22.87 -33.09 -14.25
N GLU A 36 23.85 -33.50 -13.44
CA GLU A 36 25.01 -32.65 -13.06
C GLU A 36 25.73 -32.06 -14.27
N SER A 37 25.96 -32.85 -15.33
CA SER A 37 26.61 -32.38 -16.55
C SER A 37 25.79 -31.35 -17.32
N GLU A 38 24.47 -31.55 -17.46
CA GLU A 38 23.58 -30.59 -18.16
C GLU A 38 23.49 -29.28 -17.37
N VAL A 39 23.43 -29.36 -16.03
CA VAL A 39 23.42 -28.18 -15.16
C VAL A 39 24.77 -27.45 -15.23
N ASN A 40 25.90 -28.14 -15.12
CA ASN A 40 27.22 -27.50 -15.19
C ASN A 40 27.47 -26.87 -16.56
N GLN A 41 27.10 -27.54 -17.65
CA GLN A 41 27.18 -26.97 -18.99
C GLN A 41 26.29 -25.71 -19.14
N PHE A 42 25.08 -25.73 -18.56
CA PHE A 42 24.23 -24.55 -18.52
C PHE A 42 24.87 -23.41 -17.71
N LEU A 43 25.46 -23.71 -16.55
CA LEU A 43 26.13 -22.73 -15.71
C LEU A 43 27.36 -22.13 -16.39
N GLU A 44 28.17 -22.93 -17.07
CA GLU A 44 29.33 -22.46 -17.84
C GLU A 44 28.90 -21.55 -19.00
N LYS A 45 27.82 -21.92 -19.72
CA LYS A 45 27.31 -21.12 -20.84
C LYS A 45 26.73 -19.77 -20.40
N ASN A 46 26.22 -19.68 -19.17
CA ASN A 46 25.59 -18.48 -18.62
C ASN A 46 26.42 -17.91 -17.45
N ASP A 47 27.75 -18.08 -17.51
CA ASP A 47 28.65 -17.51 -16.52
C ASP A 47 28.51 -15.98 -16.49
N GLY A 48 28.52 -15.40 -15.29
CA GLY A 48 28.29 -13.97 -15.08
C GLY A 48 26.82 -13.50 -15.07
N CYS A 49 25.85 -14.31 -15.51
CA CYS A 49 24.44 -13.96 -15.40
C CYS A 49 23.97 -14.01 -13.92
N VAL A 50 23.33 -12.94 -13.45
CA VAL A 50 22.86 -12.82 -12.06
C VAL A 50 21.43 -12.30 -11.97
N GLY A 51 20.76 -12.57 -10.84
CA GLY A 51 19.43 -12.08 -10.53
C GLY A 51 18.39 -12.53 -11.55
N PHE A 52 17.58 -11.59 -12.03
CA PHE A 52 16.50 -11.88 -12.98
C PHE A 52 17.00 -12.34 -14.36
N GLU A 53 18.19 -11.91 -14.80
CA GLU A 53 18.76 -12.41 -16.06
C GLU A 53 19.03 -13.91 -15.96
N PHE A 54 19.63 -14.36 -14.86
CA PHE A 54 19.86 -15.80 -14.63
C PHE A 54 18.53 -16.58 -14.63
N ILE A 55 17.49 -16.02 -14.01
CA ILE A 55 16.15 -16.62 -14.02
C ILE A 55 15.61 -16.74 -15.44
N ASP A 56 15.73 -15.70 -16.26
CA ASP A 56 15.27 -15.71 -17.65
C ASP A 56 16.00 -16.78 -18.46
N ARG A 57 17.33 -16.92 -18.30
CA ARG A 57 18.10 -17.99 -18.95
C ARG A 57 17.63 -19.40 -18.54
N VAL A 58 17.31 -19.59 -17.26
CA VAL A 58 16.81 -20.88 -16.77
C VAL A 58 15.43 -21.16 -17.39
N LEU A 59 14.51 -20.21 -17.34
CA LEU A 59 13.17 -20.37 -17.90
C LEU A 59 13.20 -20.63 -19.41
N ASP A 60 14.05 -19.93 -20.15
CA ASP A 60 14.26 -20.12 -21.59
C ASP A 60 14.84 -21.51 -21.91
N HIS A 61 15.84 -21.97 -21.15
CA HIS A 61 16.44 -23.31 -21.34
C HIS A 61 15.41 -24.44 -21.19
N PHE A 62 14.45 -24.26 -20.28
CA PHE A 62 13.35 -25.21 -20.10
C PHE A 62 12.13 -24.91 -20.98
N ASN A 63 12.14 -23.82 -21.76
CA ASN A 63 10.95 -23.27 -22.43
C ASN A 63 9.73 -23.27 -21.50
N PHE A 64 9.93 -22.75 -20.30
CA PHE A 64 8.97 -22.74 -19.21
C PHE A 64 8.43 -21.33 -19.02
N SER A 65 7.11 -21.17 -19.05
CA SER A 65 6.46 -19.86 -18.87
C SER A 65 5.26 -19.96 -17.95
N TYR A 66 4.66 -18.82 -17.62
CA TYR A 66 3.50 -18.72 -16.77
C TYR A 66 2.41 -17.87 -17.42
N GLN A 67 1.17 -18.09 -16.99
CA GLN A 67 0.01 -17.32 -17.44
C GLN A 67 -0.68 -16.70 -16.23
N VAL A 68 -0.84 -15.38 -16.26
CA VAL A 68 -1.52 -14.60 -15.24
C VAL A 68 -2.51 -13.65 -15.91
N SER A 69 -3.70 -13.46 -15.32
CA SER A 69 -4.65 -12.48 -15.83
C SER A 69 -4.21 -11.04 -15.50
N GLN A 70 -4.67 -10.05 -16.27
CA GLN A 70 -4.40 -8.65 -15.95
C GLN A 70 -5.00 -8.23 -14.60
N VAL A 71 -6.16 -8.79 -14.24
CA VAL A 71 -6.81 -8.54 -12.95
C VAL A 71 -5.94 -9.03 -11.79
N ASP A 72 -5.38 -10.24 -11.92
CA ASP A 72 -4.48 -10.81 -10.91
C ASP A 72 -3.16 -10.02 -10.84
N ARG A 73 -2.61 -9.64 -12.00
CA ARG A 73 -1.38 -8.84 -12.06
C ARG A 73 -1.52 -7.51 -11.31
N ARG A 74 -2.67 -6.85 -11.43
CA ARG A 74 -3.01 -5.62 -10.68
C ARG A 74 -3.19 -5.82 -9.17
N ASN A 75 -3.22 -7.05 -8.68
CA ASN A 75 -3.26 -7.31 -7.24
C ASN A 75 -1.85 -7.28 -6.60
N ILE A 76 -0.78 -7.30 -7.40
CA ILE A 76 0.59 -7.17 -6.89
C ILE A 76 0.89 -5.69 -6.63
N PRO A 77 1.14 -5.26 -5.38
CA PRO A 77 1.43 -3.85 -5.09
C PRO A 77 2.78 -3.44 -5.68
N ALA A 78 2.85 -2.22 -6.22
CA ALA A 78 4.08 -1.65 -6.81
C ALA A 78 5.16 -1.28 -5.78
N SER A 79 4.78 -1.14 -4.50
CA SER A 79 5.70 -0.80 -3.41
C SER A 79 5.11 -1.21 -2.06
N GLY A 80 5.92 -1.12 -1.00
CA GLY A 80 5.51 -1.40 0.38
C GLY A 80 5.77 -2.85 0.77
N ARG A 81 5.97 -3.07 2.08
CA ARG A 81 6.23 -4.39 2.65
C ARG A 81 5.13 -5.37 2.29
N MET A 82 5.51 -6.56 1.86
CA MET A 82 4.55 -7.55 1.35
C MET A 82 5.05 -8.97 1.58
N MET A 83 4.28 -9.80 2.28
CA MET A 83 4.56 -11.22 2.38
C MET A 83 3.70 -12.00 1.39
N ILE A 84 4.33 -12.60 0.40
CA ILE A 84 3.66 -13.38 -0.65
C ILE A 84 3.65 -14.84 -0.20
N ILE A 85 2.45 -15.41 -0.07
CA ILE A 85 2.27 -16.81 0.33
C ILE A 85 1.77 -17.61 -0.85
N ALA A 86 2.46 -18.70 -1.18
CA ALA A 86 2.11 -19.52 -2.32
C ALA A 86 2.10 -21.02 -2.01
N ASN A 87 1.31 -21.77 -2.77
CA ASN A 87 1.47 -23.22 -2.87
C ASN A 87 2.62 -23.57 -3.84
N HIS A 88 3.10 -24.80 -3.78
CA HIS A 88 4.34 -25.17 -4.44
C HIS A 88 4.23 -26.49 -5.23
N PRO A 89 3.49 -26.55 -6.34
CA PRO A 89 3.18 -27.83 -6.99
C PRO A 89 4.35 -28.51 -7.70
N LEU A 90 5.34 -27.76 -8.20
CA LEU A 90 6.35 -28.27 -9.14
C LEU A 90 7.78 -28.33 -8.57
N GLY A 91 8.20 -27.38 -7.71
CA GLY A 91 9.52 -27.38 -7.07
C GLY A 91 10.42 -26.21 -7.46
N ALA A 92 11.46 -26.39 -8.26
CA ALA A 92 12.36 -25.25 -8.55
C ALA A 92 11.73 -24.24 -9.53
N LEU A 93 11.13 -24.73 -10.63
CA LEU A 93 10.67 -23.89 -11.74
C LEU A 93 9.44 -23.04 -11.42
N ASP A 94 8.51 -23.51 -10.60
CA ASP A 94 7.38 -22.68 -10.15
C ASP A 94 7.84 -21.57 -9.19
N GLY A 95 8.83 -21.84 -8.34
CA GLY A 95 9.48 -20.83 -7.51
C GLY A 95 10.14 -19.73 -8.33
N LEU A 96 10.94 -20.10 -9.34
CA LEU A 96 11.60 -19.15 -10.24
C LEU A 96 10.59 -18.38 -11.10
N ALA A 97 9.56 -19.05 -11.61
CA ALA A 97 8.50 -18.40 -12.38
C ALA A 97 7.70 -17.40 -11.53
N LEU A 98 7.39 -17.74 -10.28
CA LEU A 98 6.71 -16.81 -9.37
C LEU A 98 7.63 -15.62 -9.04
N LEU A 99 8.89 -15.88 -8.73
CA LEU A 99 9.87 -14.83 -8.49
C LEU A 99 10.00 -13.89 -9.69
N ARG A 100 10.00 -14.42 -10.91
CA ARG A 100 10.01 -13.62 -12.14
C ARG A 100 8.73 -12.81 -12.33
N LEU A 101 7.56 -13.39 -12.12
CA LEU A 101 6.26 -12.70 -12.19
C LEU A 101 6.22 -11.50 -11.25
N ILE A 102 6.62 -11.70 -9.99
CA ILE A 102 6.63 -10.63 -9.01
C ILE A 102 7.70 -9.60 -9.36
N GLY A 103 8.88 -10.04 -9.82
CA GLY A 103 10.00 -9.19 -10.25
C GLY A 103 9.66 -8.19 -11.35
N GLU A 104 8.65 -8.45 -12.17
CA GLU A 104 8.16 -7.50 -13.20
C GLU A 104 7.54 -6.24 -12.63
N ILE A 105 7.09 -6.29 -11.39
CA ILE A 105 6.43 -5.18 -10.68
C ILE A 105 7.28 -4.75 -9.48
N ARG A 106 7.96 -5.70 -8.85
CA ARG A 106 8.73 -5.56 -7.61
C ARG A 106 10.13 -6.13 -7.77
N PRO A 107 11.09 -5.36 -8.33
CA PRO A 107 12.47 -5.81 -8.50
C PRO A 107 13.19 -6.13 -7.17
N ASP A 108 12.66 -5.62 -6.07
CA ASP A 108 13.13 -5.83 -4.70
C ASP A 108 12.69 -7.17 -4.09
N VAL A 109 11.89 -7.97 -4.80
CA VAL A 109 11.39 -9.25 -4.30
C VAL A 109 12.51 -10.23 -3.95
N LYS A 110 12.35 -10.92 -2.81
CA LYS A 110 13.18 -12.05 -2.40
C LYS A 110 12.33 -13.30 -2.20
N ILE A 111 12.92 -14.47 -2.39
CA ILE A 111 12.29 -15.77 -2.14
C ILE A 111 12.98 -16.50 -0.99
N VAL A 112 12.20 -17.02 -0.05
CA VAL A 112 12.71 -17.87 1.02
C VAL A 112 12.96 -19.27 0.47
N ALA A 113 14.22 -19.70 0.46
CA ALA A 113 14.63 -20.98 -0.10
C ALA A 113 15.72 -21.70 0.71
N ASN A 114 15.89 -22.99 0.42
CA ASN A 114 16.85 -23.86 1.09
C ASN A 114 18.27 -23.77 0.48
N ASP A 115 19.23 -24.43 1.12
CA ASP A 115 20.64 -24.42 0.74
C ASP A 115 20.92 -24.90 -0.69
N LEU A 116 20.03 -25.71 -1.28
CA LEU A 116 20.22 -26.21 -2.64
C LEU A 116 20.10 -25.08 -3.69
N LEU A 117 19.15 -24.16 -3.49
CA LEU A 117 19.03 -22.99 -4.36
C LEU A 117 20.13 -21.96 -4.09
N MET A 118 20.72 -21.94 -2.90
CA MET A 118 21.89 -21.11 -2.59
C MET A 118 23.19 -21.59 -3.25
N GLY A 119 23.23 -22.84 -3.72
CA GLY A 119 24.36 -23.37 -4.51
C GLY A 119 24.53 -22.69 -5.87
N PHE A 120 23.56 -21.87 -6.29
CA PHE A 120 23.62 -21.10 -7.52
C PHE A 120 23.97 -19.64 -7.23
N ASP A 121 25.20 -19.25 -7.55
CA ASP A 121 25.69 -17.87 -7.36
C ASP A 121 24.80 -16.83 -8.04
N GLY A 122 24.25 -17.15 -9.22
CA GLY A 122 23.33 -16.29 -9.96
C GLY A 122 22.04 -15.93 -9.21
N LEU A 123 21.63 -16.71 -8.20
CA LEU A 123 20.38 -16.48 -7.44
C LEU A 123 20.61 -15.80 -6.08
N LYS A 124 21.86 -15.61 -5.64
CA LYS A 124 22.18 -15.14 -4.29
C LYS A 124 21.53 -13.80 -3.94
N SER A 125 21.39 -12.89 -4.89
CA SER A 125 20.78 -11.58 -4.66
C SER A 125 19.27 -11.62 -4.44
N LEU A 126 18.60 -12.72 -4.82
CA LEU A 126 17.14 -12.86 -4.75
C LEU A 126 16.67 -13.89 -3.72
N VAL A 127 17.59 -14.59 -3.04
CA VAL A 127 17.26 -15.69 -2.13
C VAL A 127 17.53 -15.33 -0.67
N LEU A 128 16.55 -15.59 0.19
CA LEU A 128 16.68 -15.53 1.64
C LEU A 128 16.86 -16.94 2.22
N PRO A 129 17.93 -17.18 3.00
CA PRO A 129 18.28 -18.51 3.45
C PRO A 129 17.35 -19.06 4.54
N VAL A 130 16.88 -20.31 4.41
CA VAL A 130 16.25 -21.07 5.51
C VAL A 130 16.67 -22.54 5.55
N ASP A 131 16.85 -23.05 6.77
CA ASP A 131 17.05 -24.50 6.99
C ASP A 131 15.70 -25.24 7.06
N ASN A 132 15.48 -26.16 6.12
CA ASN A 132 14.28 -27.01 6.04
C ASN A 132 14.50 -28.45 6.57
N LEU A 133 15.73 -28.82 6.96
CA LEU A 133 16.08 -30.22 7.30
C LEU A 133 16.41 -30.40 8.80
N GLY A 134 16.72 -29.34 9.54
CA GLY A 134 17.03 -29.39 10.98
C GLY A 134 15.90 -29.03 11.96
N GLY A 135 14.69 -28.71 11.47
CA GLY A 135 13.51 -28.41 12.31
C GLY A 135 13.53 -27.09 13.09
N LYS A 136 14.64 -26.33 13.06
CA LYS A 136 14.75 -24.97 13.63
C LYS A 136 15.45 -24.04 12.66
N THR A 137 14.69 -23.24 11.92
CA THR A 137 15.22 -22.08 11.19
C THR A 137 16.00 -21.19 12.15
N GLY A 138 17.26 -20.89 11.81
CA GLY A 138 18.15 -20.13 12.68
C GLY A 138 17.61 -18.73 12.98
N ARG A 139 17.88 -18.20 14.18
CA ARG A 139 17.44 -16.85 14.61
C ARG A 139 17.90 -15.76 13.64
N GLN A 140 19.07 -15.95 13.02
CA GLN A 140 19.66 -15.03 12.04
C GLN A 140 18.89 -15.03 10.70
N GLN A 141 18.40 -16.18 10.24
CA GLN A 141 17.61 -16.31 9.01
C GLN A 141 16.25 -15.61 9.14
N LEU A 142 15.58 -15.79 10.29
CA LEU A 142 14.34 -15.06 10.61
C LEU A 142 14.58 -13.54 10.67
N LYS A 143 15.73 -13.11 11.20
CA LYS A 143 16.11 -11.69 11.23
C LYS A 143 16.28 -11.12 9.83
N ALA A 144 16.89 -11.86 8.90
CA ALA A 144 17.02 -11.43 7.52
C ALA A 144 15.65 -11.21 6.85
N ILE A 145 14.71 -12.14 7.03
CA ILE A 145 13.34 -12.00 6.51
C ILE A 145 12.65 -10.76 7.10
N MET A 146 12.75 -10.55 8.41
CA MET A 146 12.14 -9.38 9.07
C MET A 146 12.78 -8.08 8.57
N ASN A 147 14.11 -8.05 8.37
CA ASN A 147 14.80 -6.87 7.85
C ASN A 147 14.32 -6.51 6.45
N CYS A 148 14.17 -7.48 5.54
CA CYS A 148 13.61 -7.24 4.21
C CYS A 148 12.22 -6.59 4.28
N LEU A 149 11.33 -7.16 5.11
CA LEU A 149 10.00 -6.61 5.30
C LEU A 149 10.01 -5.22 5.95
N HIS A 150 10.93 -4.94 6.87
CA HIS A 150 11.11 -3.60 7.45
C HIS A 150 11.66 -2.58 6.43
N ASN A 151 12.42 -3.04 5.43
CA ASN A 151 12.91 -2.23 4.32
C ASN A 151 11.86 -2.04 3.21
N GLU A 152 10.58 -2.35 3.49
CA GLU A 152 9.46 -2.25 2.54
C GLU A 152 9.55 -3.22 1.35
N GLU A 153 10.37 -4.29 1.44
CA GLU A 153 10.56 -5.27 0.37
C GLU A 153 9.46 -6.34 0.33
N ALA A 154 9.37 -7.04 -0.81
CA ALA A 154 8.47 -8.18 -0.99
C ALA A 154 9.19 -9.51 -0.69
N VAL A 155 8.57 -10.38 0.09
CA VAL A 155 9.15 -11.70 0.43
C VAL A 155 8.18 -12.83 0.08
N ILE A 156 8.62 -13.73 -0.79
CA ILE A 156 7.91 -14.96 -1.17
C ILE A 156 8.24 -16.07 -0.17
N ILE A 157 7.20 -16.71 0.35
CA ILE A 157 7.29 -17.87 1.25
C ILE A 157 6.36 -18.97 0.75
N PHE A 158 6.88 -20.20 0.71
CA PHE A 158 6.08 -21.42 0.52
C PHE A 158 5.84 -22.07 1.90
N PRO A 159 4.66 -21.86 2.54
CA PRO A 159 4.50 -22.23 3.94
C PRO A 159 4.53 -23.74 4.21
N ALA A 160 4.31 -24.56 3.19
CA ALA A 160 4.41 -26.02 3.29
C ALA A 160 5.85 -26.51 3.49
N GLY A 161 6.86 -25.77 3.00
CA GLY A 161 8.27 -26.18 3.00
C GLY A 161 8.61 -27.37 2.09
N GLU A 162 7.62 -27.97 1.45
CA GLU A 162 7.74 -29.05 0.47
C GLU A 162 6.75 -28.85 -0.68
N VAL A 163 6.94 -29.60 -1.77
CA VAL A 163 6.04 -29.51 -2.92
C VAL A 163 4.67 -30.14 -2.67
N SER A 164 3.63 -29.63 -3.35
CA SER A 164 2.25 -30.09 -3.21
C SER A 164 2.09 -31.59 -3.55
N ARG A 165 1.12 -32.24 -2.91
CA ARG A 165 0.85 -33.68 -3.05
C ARG A 165 -0.54 -33.94 -3.63
N MET A 166 -0.72 -35.12 -4.22
CA MET A 166 -2.04 -35.55 -4.69
C MET A 166 -2.98 -35.80 -3.49
N SER A 167 -4.19 -35.27 -3.56
CA SER A 167 -5.28 -35.56 -2.62
C SER A 167 -6.54 -35.95 -3.40
N PRO A 168 -7.56 -36.57 -2.75
CA PRO A 168 -8.85 -36.87 -3.40
C PRO A 168 -9.55 -35.63 -4.00
N SER A 169 -9.15 -34.43 -3.58
CA SER A 169 -9.71 -33.15 -4.01
C SER A 169 -8.80 -32.34 -4.95
N GLY A 170 -7.78 -32.99 -5.53
CA GLY A 170 -6.77 -32.41 -6.40
C GLY A 170 -5.38 -32.26 -5.76
N VAL A 171 -4.41 -31.71 -6.49
CA VAL A 171 -3.06 -31.42 -6.00
C VAL A 171 -3.10 -30.25 -5.01
N LYS A 172 -2.63 -30.47 -3.78
CA LYS A 172 -2.64 -29.47 -2.71
C LYS A 172 -1.45 -29.66 -1.78
N ASP A 173 -1.03 -28.59 -1.14
CA ASP A 173 -0.03 -28.63 -0.08
C ASP A 173 -0.52 -29.46 1.10
N GLN A 174 0.43 -30.01 1.86
CA GLN A 174 0.21 -30.61 3.16
C GLN A 174 0.09 -29.54 4.25
N GLN A 175 0.45 -29.83 5.49
CA GLN A 175 0.34 -28.88 6.58
C GLN A 175 1.29 -27.68 6.39
N TRP A 176 0.75 -26.47 6.45
CA TRP A 176 1.55 -25.25 6.42
C TRP A 176 2.17 -24.96 7.79
N ASN A 177 3.41 -24.49 7.81
CA ASN A 177 4.06 -23.95 9.00
C ASN A 177 3.45 -22.57 9.34
N GLN A 178 3.23 -22.27 10.62
CA GLN A 178 2.63 -21.01 11.07
C GLN A 178 3.65 -19.87 11.28
N ASN A 179 4.95 -20.13 11.14
CA ASN A 179 6.00 -19.13 11.42
C ASN A 179 5.87 -17.87 10.57
N TYR A 180 5.39 -17.99 9.32
CA TYR A 180 5.16 -16.82 8.45
C TYR A 180 4.14 -15.85 9.06
N LEU A 181 3.09 -16.34 9.75
CA LEU A 181 2.10 -15.49 10.42
C LEU A 181 2.73 -14.65 11.52
N LYS A 182 3.62 -15.25 12.32
CA LYS A 182 4.31 -14.54 13.40
C LYS A 182 5.23 -13.45 12.85
N ILE A 183 5.91 -13.73 11.75
CA ILE A 183 6.76 -12.74 11.06
C ILE A 183 5.89 -11.61 10.50
N ALA A 184 4.80 -11.94 9.80
CA ALA A 184 3.87 -10.97 9.24
C ALA A 184 3.27 -10.07 10.35
N GLN A 185 2.85 -10.64 11.47
CA GLN A 185 2.34 -9.88 12.62
C GLN A 185 3.40 -8.93 13.21
N LYS A 186 4.62 -9.42 13.45
CA LYS A 186 5.71 -8.60 14.01
C LYS A 186 6.15 -7.46 13.10
N THR A 187 6.13 -7.70 11.79
CA THR A 187 6.54 -6.72 10.78
C THR A 187 5.36 -5.90 10.27
N ASN A 188 4.15 -6.14 10.78
CA ASN A 188 2.91 -5.53 10.29
C ASN A 188 2.73 -5.68 8.76
N SER A 189 3.17 -6.81 8.20
CA SER A 189 3.17 -7.05 6.75
C SER A 189 1.87 -7.72 6.29
N PRO A 190 1.18 -7.18 5.26
CA PRO A 190 0.03 -7.85 4.66
C PRO A 190 0.44 -9.18 4.02
N LEU A 191 -0.54 -10.04 3.73
CA LEU A 191 -0.35 -11.33 3.05
C LEU A 191 -0.94 -11.29 1.63
N LEU A 192 -0.17 -11.64 0.61
CA LEU A 192 -0.62 -11.74 -0.77
C LEU A 192 -0.71 -13.21 -1.16
N PRO A 193 -1.93 -13.78 -1.27
CA PRO A 193 -2.09 -15.18 -1.62
C PRO A 193 -1.90 -15.38 -3.13
N VAL A 194 -0.96 -16.25 -3.51
CA VAL A 194 -0.71 -16.63 -4.90
C VAL A 194 -0.90 -18.12 -5.09
N HIS A 195 -1.84 -18.51 -5.93
CA HIS A 195 -2.06 -19.91 -6.28
C HIS A 195 -1.34 -20.24 -7.58
N ILE A 196 -0.44 -21.21 -7.50
CA ILE A 196 0.25 -21.78 -8.64
C ILE A 196 -0.47 -23.07 -9.05
N GLY A 197 -0.90 -23.14 -10.30
CA GLY A 197 -1.44 -24.35 -10.90
C GLY A 197 -0.37 -25.28 -11.45
N GLY A 198 -0.82 -26.42 -11.97
CA GLY A 198 0.07 -27.45 -12.51
C GLY A 198 0.14 -28.69 -11.63
N ARG A 199 0.80 -29.73 -12.17
CA ARG A 199 1.01 -31.01 -11.51
C ARG A 199 2.33 -31.64 -11.98
N ASN A 200 3.03 -32.29 -11.07
CA ASN A 200 4.15 -33.18 -11.37
C ASN A 200 3.67 -34.49 -11.98
N SER A 201 4.57 -35.34 -12.44
CA SER A 201 4.21 -36.64 -13.04
C SER A 201 3.58 -37.58 -12.00
N MET A 202 2.78 -38.54 -12.47
CA MET A 202 2.19 -39.57 -11.60
C MET A 202 3.28 -40.41 -10.89
N LEU A 203 4.44 -40.61 -11.53
CA LEU A 203 5.58 -41.34 -10.96
C LEU A 203 6.13 -40.66 -9.70
N PHE A 204 6.23 -39.33 -9.72
CA PHE A 204 6.63 -38.54 -8.55
C PHE A 204 5.62 -38.68 -7.40
N TYR A 205 4.32 -38.64 -7.72
CA TYR A 205 3.30 -38.79 -6.69
C TYR A 205 3.31 -40.20 -6.08
N THR A 206 3.48 -41.25 -6.89
CA THR A 206 3.61 -42.63 -6.38
C THR A 206 4.89 -42.85 -5.57
N SER A 207 6.03 -42.27 -5.98
CA SER A 207 7.29 -42.41 -5.24
C SER A 207 7.28 -41.64 -3.92
N SER A 208 6.59 -40.49 -3.86
CA SER A 208 6.41 -39.73 -2.61
C SER A 208 5.55 -40.42 -1.57
N ILE A 209 4.62 -41.28 -2.00
CA ILE A 209 3.82 -42.15 -1.11
C ILE A 209 4.67 -43.30 -0.58
N LEU A 210 5.58 -43.84 -1.40
CA LEU A 210 6.40 -45.00 -1.06
C LEU A 210 7.62 -44.66 -0.18
N TYR A 211 8.39 -43.61 -0.52
CA TYR A 211 9.58 -43.20 0.24
C TYR A 211 9.99 -41.74 -0.04
N ARG A 212 9.92 -40.89 0.98
CA ARG A 212 10.09 -39.44 0.84
C ARG A 212 11.47 -38.99 0.30
N PRO A 213 12.62 -39.51 0.77
CA PRO A 213 13.92 -39.10 0.24
C PRO A 213 14.12 -39.42 -1.25
N LEU A 214 13.56 -40.54 -1.74
CA LEU A 214 13.59 -40.88 -3.17
C LEU A 214 12.80 -39.88 -4.01
N SER A 215 11.68 -39.36 -3.50
CA SER A 215 10.90 -38.33 -4.20
C SER A 215 11.68 -37.01 -4.32
N THR A 216 12.46 -36.63 -3.31
CA THR A 216 13.32 -35.43 -3.36
C THR A 216 14.43 -35.58 -4.41
N LEU A 217 15.01 -36.78 -4.55
CA LEU A 217 15.98 -37.09 -5.61
C LEU A 217 15.35 -37.05 -7.01
N GLN A 218 14.06 -37.39 -7.13
CA GLN A 218 13.33 -37.32 -8.40
C GLN A 218 12.88 -35.90 -8.78
N LEU A 219 12.94 -34.91 -7.87
CA LEU A 219 12.57 -33.52 -8.20
C LEU A 219 13.43 -32.94 -9.32
N ALA A 220 14.72 -33.29 -9.37
CA ALA A 220 15.60 -32.89 -10.47
C ALA A 220 15.07 -33.43 -11.80
N ASN A 221 14.83 -34.75 -11.91
CA ASN A 221 14.24 -35.34 -13.11
C ASN A 221 12.86 -34.74 -13.47
N GLU A 222 12.02 -34.46 -12.48
CA GLU A 222 10.73 -33.82 -12.73
C GLU A 222 10.92 -32.41 -13.31
N MET A 223 11.84 -31.61 -12.77
CA MET A 223 12.20 -30.30 -13.32
C MET A 223 12.57 -30.40 -14.82
N PHE A 224 13.43 -31.34 -15.19
CA PHE A 224 13.81 -31.57 -16.59
C PHE A 224 12.67 -32.12 -17.47
N ARG A 225 11.64 -32.76 -16.87
CA ARG A 225 10.42 -33.20 -17.57
C ARG A 225 9.38 -32.11 -17.76
N GLN A 226 9.48 -30.98 -17.03
CA GLN A 226 8.55 -29.86 -17.18
C GLN A 226 8.85 -29.00 -18.43
N LYS A 227 9.74 -29.43 -19.33
CA LYS A 227 10.07 -28.70 -20.58
C LYS A 227 8.80 -28.39 -21.40
N ASN A 228 8.74 -27.20 -22.00
CA ASN A 228 7.65 -26.72 -22.86
C ASN A 228 6.28 -26.61 -22.15
N ARG A 229 6.23 -26.01 -20.95
CA ARG A 229 4.98 -25.84 -20.19
C ARG A 229 4.66 -24.40 -19.87
N LYS A 230 3.35 -24.12 -19.77
CA LYS A 230 2.79 -22.87 -19.28
C LYS A 230 1.99 -23.15 -18.01
N ILE A 231 2.38 -22.56 -16.89
CA ILE A 231 1.67 -22.76 -15.62
C ILE A 231 0.72 -21.58 -15.32
N PRO A 232 -0.56 -21.84 -15.04
CA PRO A 232 -1.47 -20.77 -14.62
C PRO A 232 -1.13 -20.32 -13.21
N MET A 233 -1.07 -19.01 -12.98
CA MET A 233 -0.92 -18.39 -11.68
C MET A 233 -2.09 -17.44 -11.43
N GLN A 234 -2.63 -17.48 -10.21
CA GLN A 234 -3.73 -16.63 -9.78
C GLN A 234 -3.28 -15.87 -8.53
N VAL A 235 -3.32 -14.54 -8.59
CA VAL A 235 -2.93 -13.66 -7.50
C VAL A 235 -4.18 -13.06 -6.88
N GLY A 236 -4.45 -13.40 -5.62
CA GLY A 236 -5.56 -12.82 -4.87
C GLY A 236 -5.28 -11.41 -4.40
N GLN A 237 -6.29 -10.79 -3.79
CA GLN A 237 -6.14 -9.50 -3.12
C GLN A 237 -5.35 -9.65 -1.82
N ALA A 238 -4.68 -8.57 -1.40
CA ALA A 238 -3.92 -8.54 -0.16
C ALA A 238 -4.84 -8.69 1.06
N ILE A 239 -4.39 -9.46 2.05
CA ILE A 239 -5.05 -9.64 3.34
C ILE A 239 -4.28 -8.79 4.36
N PRO A 240 -4.88 -7.72 4.91
CA PRO A 240 -4.27 -6.93 5.98
C PRO A 240 -4.04 -7.79 7.22
N ILE A 241 -2.86 -7.68 7.82
CA ILE A 241 -2.51 -8.51 8.97
C ILE A 241 -3.31 -8.14 10.22
N GLN A 242 -3.77 -6.89 10.31
CA GLN A 242 -4.59 -6.37 11.40
C GLN A 242 -5.98 -7.00 11.39
N GLU A 243 -6.57 -7.20 10.21
CA GLU A 243 -7.85 -7.90 10.07
C GLU A 243 -7.75 -9.36 10.51
N LEU A 244 -6.63 -10.01 10.21
CA LEU A 244 -6.36 -11.36 10.72
C LEU A 244 -6.10 -11.37 12.24
N ALA A 245 -5.49 -10.31 12.78
CA ALA A 245 -5.21 -10.17 14.21
C ALA A 245 -6.50 -10.01 15.03
N LYS A 246 -7.49 -9.26 14.54
CA LYS A 246 -8.80 -9.03 15.16
C LYS A 246 -9.62 -10.32 15.37
N LEU A 247 -9.36 -11.37 14.60
CA LEU A 247 -10.10 -12.63 14.74
C LEU A 247 -9.74 -13.33 16.06
N PRO A 248 -10.74 -13.75 16.86
CA PRO A 248 -10.56 -14.47 18.13
C PRO A 248 -10.22 -15.95 17.88
N LEU A 249 -9.17 -16.21 17.10
CA LEU A 249 -8.71 -17.53 16.68
C LEU A 249 -7.23 -17.74 17.03
N SER A 250 -6.85 -18.99 17.27
CA SER A 250 -5.44 -19.35 17.45
C SER A 250 -4.65 -19.21 16.14
N ASP A 251 -3.32 -19.03 16.23
CA ASP A 251 -2.44 -19.00 15.04
C ASP A 251 -2.58 -20.24 14.14
N LYS A 252 -2.84 -21.40 14.75
CA LYS A 252 -3.05 -22.66 14.02
C LYS A 252 -4.34 -22.63 13.19
N GLU A 253 -5.39 -22.03 13.71
CA GLU A 253 -6.67 -21.85 13.01
C GLU A 253 -6.58 -20.76 11.96
N LYS A 254 -5.94 -19.64 12.28
CA LYS A 254 -5.61 -18.56 11.32
C LYS A 254 -4.84 -19.11 10.12
N ASN A 255 -3.82 -19.95 10.36
CA ASN A 255 -3.06 -20.59 9.29
C ASN A 255 -3.90 -21.50 8.40
N LYS A 256 -4.79 -22.32 9.00
CA LYS A 256 -5.75 -23.14 8.23
C LYS A 256 -6.70 -22.28 7.42
N LEU A 257 -7.16 -21.15 7.97
CA LEU A 257 -8.07 -20.22 7.33
C LEU A 257 -7.41 -19.55 6.12
N VAL A 258 -6.18 -19.06 6.26
CA VAL A 258 -5.38 -18.47 5.17
C VAL A 258 -5.14 -19.50 4.06
N LYS A 259 -4.74 -20.73 4.40
CA LYS A 259 -4.62 -21.81 3.39
C LYS A 259 -5.94 -22.07 2.66
N ARG A 260 -7.06 -22.17 3.40
CA ARG A 260 -8.40 -22.38 2.81
C ARG A 260 -8.79 -21.20 1.92
N HIS A 261 -8.45 -19.98 2.31
CA HIS A 261 -8.66 -18.77 1.51
C HIS A 261 -7.95 -18.91 0.15
N LEU A 262 -6.65 -19.23 0.14
CA LEU A 262 -5.84 -19.42 -1.08
C LEU A 262 -6.50 -20.42 -2.07
N TYR A 263 -6.87 -21.61 -1.61
CA TYR A 263 -7.48 -22.61 -2.50
C TYR A 263 -8.91 -22.29 -2.92
N ARG A 264 -9.60 -21.36 -2.24
CA ARG A 264 -10.94 -20.91 -2.63
C ARG A 264 -10.89 -19.84 -3.71
N ILE A 265 -10.01 -18.86 -3.56
CA ILE A 265 -9.80 -17.83 -4.58
C ILE A 265 -9.36 -18.46 -5.90
N ALA A 266 -8.52 -19.50 -5.84
CA ALA A 266 -8.08 -20.25 -7.02
C ALA A 266 -9.23 -20.91 -7.80
N LYS A 267 -10.32 -21.22 -7.10
CA LYS A 267 -11.53 -21.83 -7.66
C LYS A 267 -12.63 -20.81 -7.98
N GLY A 268 -12.32 -19.51 -7.96
CA GLY A 268 -13.30 -18.44 -8.19
C GLY A 268 -14.39 -18.35 -7.11
N LYS A 269 -14.16 -18.91 -5.92
CA LYS A 269 -15.14 -18.87 -4.81
C LYS A 269 -14.95 -17.60 -3.98
N LYS A 270 -16.03 -17.17 -3.31
CA LYS A 270 -16.00 -16.02 -2.38
C LYS A 270 -14.85 -16.13 -1.37
N PRO A 271 -14.11 -15.03 -1.13
CA PRO A 271 -13.02 -14.97 -0.16
C PRO A 271 -13.54 -15.23 1.26
N LEU A 272 -12.67 -15.77 2.12
CA LEU A 272 -12.99 -16.07 3.54
C LEU A 272 -12.48 -15.01 4.52
N LEU A 273 -11.57 -14.16 4.06
CA LEU A 273 -10.92 -13.13 4.86
C LEU A 273 -11.22 -11.79 4.20
N LYS A 274 -11.33 -10.74 5.00
CA LYS A 274 -11.39 -9.37 4.48
C LYS A 274 -10.08 -9.08 3.75
N THR A 275 -10.21 -8.54 2.55
CA THR A 275 -9.10 -8.20 1.66
C THR A 275 -9.21 -6.74 1.27
N GLU A 276 -8.08 -6.18 0.84
CA GLU A 276 -8.01 -4.82 0.32
C GLU A 276 -7.62 -4.85 -1.15
N LYS A 277 -8.24 -3.97 -1.94
CA LYS A 277 -7.84 -3.77 -3.33
C LYS A 277 -6.47 -3.10 -3.35
N THR A 278 -5.59 -3.64 -4.18
CA THR A 278 -4.28 -3.04 -4.43
C THR A 278 -4.46 -1.72 -5.16
N VAL A 279 -3.82 -0.67 -4.63
CA VAL A 279 -3.77 0.65 -5.28
C VAL A 279 -3.19 0.50 -6.69
N GLU A 280 -3.72 1.27 -7.65
CA GLU A 280 -3.24 1.29 -9.03
C GLU A 280 -1.72 1.48 -9.12
N HIS A 281 -1.14 1.00 -10.22
CA HIS A 281 0.30 1.13 -10.46
C HIS A 281 0.66 2.57 -10.86
N PRO A 282 1.90 3.02 -10.56
CA PRO A 282 2.37 4.37 -10.93
C PRO A 282 2.21 4.66 -12.42
N GLN A 283 1.77 5.88 -12.73
CA GLN A 283 1.66 6.33 -14.12
C GLN A 283 3.02 6.79 -14.67
N ASN A 284 3.11 6.96 -15.99
CA ASN A 284 4.34 7.38 -16.64
C ASN A 284 4.68 8.83 -16.27
N ARG A 285 5.82 9.02 -15.58
CA ARG A 285 6.31 10.31 -15.09
C ARG A 285 6.53 11.36 -16.19
N GLN A 286 6.97 10.93 -17.37
CA GLN A 286 7.20 11.84 -18.50
C GLN A 286 5.89 12.37 -19.07
N LEU A 287 4.87 11.52 -19.16
CA LEU A 287 3.53 11.92 -19.60
C LEU A 287 2.88 12.86 -18.58
N ILE A 288 2.99 12.59 -17.28
CA ILE A 288 2.50 13.50 -16.23
C ILE A 288 3.14 14.88 -16.37
N LYS A 289 4.47 14.93 -16.54
CA LYS A 289 5.19 16.19 -16.75
C LYS A 289 4.70 16.96 -17.99
N GLN A 290 4.43 16.25 -19.08
CA GLN A 290 3.94 16.86 -20.31
C GLN A 290 2.54 17.46 -20.13
N GLU A 291 1.62 16.74 -19.48
CA GLU A 291 0.28 17.23 -19.16
C GLU A 291 0.34 18.46 -18.24
N LEU A 292 1.15 18.40 -17.16
CA LEU A 292 1.30 19.52 -16.24
C LEU A 292 1.87 20.77 -16.92
N LYS A 293 2.84 20.63 -17.83
CA LYS A 293 3.39 21.77 -18.59
C LYS A 293 2.37 22.46 -19.51
N GLN A 294 1.29 21.77 -19.88
CA GLN A 294 0.21 22.34 -20.69
C GLN A 294 -0.89 22.97 -19.82
N SER A 295 -0.91 22.65 -18.53
CA SER A 295 -1.84 23.22 -17.57
C SER A 295 -1.41 24.62 -17.11
N GLU A 296 -2.32 25.33 -16.45
CA GLU A 296 -2.08 26.69 -15.99
C GLU A 296 -1.00 26.71 -14.91
N HIS A 297 0.11 27.41 -15.15
CA HIS A 297 1.17 27.58 -14.16
C HIS A 297 0.80 28.71 -13.19
N LEU A 298 0.70 28.37 -11.91
CA LEU A 298 0.45 29.33 -10.84
C LEU A 298 1.74 29.90 -10.28
N GLY A 299 2.83 29.11 -10.28
CA GLY A 299 4.08 29.55 -9.68
C GLY A 299 5.15 28.51 -9.41
N SER A 300 6.30 28.99 -8.93
CA SER A 300 7.41 28.15 -8.46
C SER A 300 7.81 28.49 -7.02
N THR A 301 8.10 27.49 -6.20
CA THR A 301 8.58 27.67 -4.82
C THR A 301 10.08 27.98 -4.77
N LYS A 302 10.58 28.39 -3.59
CA LYS A 302 12.02 28.68 -3.38
C LYS A 302 12.94 27.49 -3.65
N ASP A 303 12.46 26.27 -3.44
CA ASP A 303 13.14 25.01 -3.73
C ASP A 303 12.70 24.40 -5.07
N ASN A 304 12.23 25.26 -5.99
CA ASN A 304 11.92 24.96 -7.38
C ASN A 304 10.82 23.90 -7.61
N LYS A 305 9.94 23.68 -6.63
CA LYS A 305 8.69 22.95 -6.86
C LYS A 305 7.74 23.82 -7.67
N GLN A 306 7.05 23.21 -8.61
CA GLN A 306 6.14 23.90 -9.52
C GLN A 306 4.71 23.73 -9.04
N ILE A 307 3.91 24.77 -9.18
CA ILE A 307 2.50 24.80 -8.78
C ILE A 307 1.69 25.01 -10.03
N TYR A 308 0.84 24.03 -10.33
CA TYR A 308 -0.05 24.04 -11.48
C TYR A 308 -1.50 23.99 -11.04
N LEU A 309 -2.37 24.53 -11.87
CA LEU A 309 -3.81 24.35 -11.78
C LEU A 309 -4.25 23.49 -12.96
N PHE A 310 -4.75 22.30 -12.62
CA PHE A 310 -5.03 21.24 -13.56
C PHE A 310 -6.54 21.00 -13.67
N ASP A 311 -7.05 21.00 -14.89
CA ASP A 311 -8.44 20.69 -15.21
C ASP A 311 -8.59 19.21 -15.56
N TYR A 312 -9.71 18.60 -15.19
CA TYR A 312 -9.94 17.18 -15.41
C TYR A 312 -9.97 16.80 -16.90
N ASP A 313 -9.34 15.67 -17.20
CA ASP A 313 -9.46 14.97 -18.47
C ASP A 313 -9.62 13.46 -18.19
N PRO A 314 -10.65 12.78 -18.73
CA PRO A 314 -10.88 11.35 -18.49
C PRO A 314 -9.75 10.44 -18.97
N VAL A 315 -8.93 10.87 -19.93
CA VAL A 315 -7.77 10.09 -20.40
C VAL A 315 -6.47 10.45 -19.68
N SER A 316 -6.44 11.54 -18.91
CA SER A 316 -5.24 12.07 -18.25
C SER A 316 -4.53 11.05 -17.38
N VAL A 317 -3.21 10.98 -17.53
CA VAL A 317 -2.35 10.22 -16.62
C VAL A 317 -2.12 10.96 -15.31
N THR A 318 -2.14 12.30 -15.32
CA THR A 318 -2.02 13.14 -14.13
C THR A 318 -3.17 12.91 -13.17
N MET A 319 -4.42 12.88 -13.65
CA MET A 319 -5.59 12.60 -12.80
C MET A 319 -5.54 11.20 -12.20
N LYS A 320 -5.17 10.19 -12.99
CA LYS A 320 -4.97 8.82 -12.49
C LYS A 320 -3.91 8.76 -11.40
N GLU A 321 -2.81 9.50 -11.58
CA GLU A 321 -1.73 9.58 -10.59
C GLU A 321 -2.15 10.33 -9.32
N ILE A 322 -2.92 11.41 -9.44
CA ILE A 322 -3.52 12.13 -8.31
C ILE A 322 -4.38 11.16 -7.50
N GLY A 323 -5.32 10.45 -8.14
CA GLY A 323 -6.19 9.49 -7.45
C GLY A 323 -5.42 8.35 -6.78
N ARG A 324 -4.37 7.86 -7.43
CA ARG A 324 -3.47 6.84 -6.88
C ARG A 324 -2.73 7.31 -5.63
N LEU A 325 -2.12 8.50 -5.69
CA LEU A 325 -1.33 9.06 -4.59
C LEU A 325 -2.22 9.51 -3.42
N ARG A 326 -3.42 10.00 -3.73
CA ARG A 326 -4.46 10.38 -2.76
C ARG A 326 -4.85 9.16 -1.92
N GLU A 327 -5.21 8.05 -2.56
CA GLU A 327 -5.52 6.78 -1.86
C GLU A 327 -4.35 6.26 -1.02
N ILE A 328 -3.10 6.37 -1.51
CA ILE A 328 -1.90 5.98 -0.74
C ILE A 328 -1.74 6.83 0.52
N ALA A 329 -1.89 8.14 0.40
CA ALA A 329 -1.72 9.06 1.51
C ALA A 329 -2.79 8.79 2.59
N PHE A 330 -4.05 8.67 2.19
CA PHE A 330 -5.17 8.46 3.10
C PHE A 330 -5.12 7.11 3.82
N ARG A 331 -4.85 6.00 3.10
CA ARG A 331 -4.70 4.69 3.76
C ARG A 331 -3.62 4.66 4.82
N LYS A 332 -2.51 5.38 4.61
CA LYS A 332 -1.40 5.39 5.58
C LYS A 332 -1.76 6.09 6.90
N VAL A 333 -2.74 6.99 6.88
CA VAL A 333 -3.23 7.65 8.10
C VAL A 333 -4.49 6.98 8.65
N GLY A 334 -4.94 5.85 8.08
CA GLY A 334 -6.13 5.12 8.54
C GLY A 334 -7.45 5.62 7.95
N GLU A 335 -7.38 6.45 6.90
CA GLU A 335 -8.50 6.96 6.11
C GLU A 335 -8.55 6.23 4.75
N GLY A 336 -9.26 6.80 3.77
CA GLY A 336 -9.26 6.33 2.38
C GLY A 336 -10.45 5.45 2.03
N THR A 337 -10.61 5.19 0.74
CA THR A 337 -11.80 4.52 0.19
C THR A 337 -11.70 2.99 0.23
N GLY A 338 -10.47 2.45 0.31
CA GLY A 338 -10.21 1.02 0.13
C GLY A 338 -10.25 0.56 -1.33
N GLU A 339 -10.45 1.50 -2.27
CA GLU A 339 -10.47 1.27 -3.72
C GLU A 339 -9.10 1.45 -4.36
N ARG A 340 -8.96 1.12 -5.66
CA ARG A 340 -7.65 1.17 -6.32
C ARG A 340 -7.11 2.60 -6.50
N SER A 341 -7.99 3.60 -6.46
CA SER A 341 -7.69 5.02 -6.62
C SER A 341 -8.80 5.82 -5.97
N ASP A 342 -8.48 6.97 -5.42
CA ASP A 342 -9.45 7.89 -4.85
C ASP A 342 -9.82 8.98 -5.88
N LEU A 343 -10.74 8.64 -6.78
CA LEU A 343 -11.37 9.56 -7.73
C LEU A 343 -12.89 9.38 -7.68
N ASP A 344 -13.62 10.48 -7.73
CA ASP A 344 -15.08 10.52 -7.68
C ASP A 344 -15.67 11.34 -8.86
N LYS A 345 -16.99 11.51 -8.85
CA LYS A 345 -17.70 12.28 -9.89
C LYS A 345 -17.38 13.78 -9.85
N PHE A 346 -16.99 14.32 -8.70
CA PHE A 346 -16.68 15.74 -8.51
C PHE A 346 -15.36 16.12 -9.18
N ASP A 347 -14.40 15.20 -9.19
CA ASP A 347 -13.14 15.41 -9.91
C ASP A 347 -13.36 15.77 -11.39
N GLN A 348 -14.50 15.41 -12.02
CA GLN A 348 -14.77 15.73 -13.44
C GLN A 348 -14.96 17.22 -13.75
N TYR A 349 -15.34 18.02 -12.77
CA TYR A 349 -15.61 19.45 -12.94
C TYR A 349 -14.90 20.33 -11.93
N TYR A 350 -14.30 19.76 -10.89
CA TYR A 350 -13.42 20.48 -9.98
C TYR A 350 -12.06 20.66 -10.62
N ARG A 351 -11.36 21.72 -10.22
CA ARG A 351 -9.97 21.96 -10.60
C ARG A 351 -9.04 21.38 -9.54
N HIS A 352 -7.81 21.08 -9.93
CA HIS A 352 -6.82 20.47 -9.06
C HIS A 352 -5.58 21.32 -8.98
N LEU A 353 -5.31 21.87 -7.81
CA LEU A 353 -4.02 22.45 -7.49
C LEU A 353 -3.01 21.31 -7.34
N VAL A 354 -1.96 21.29 -8.17
CA VAL A 354 -0.94 20.24 -8.19
C VAL A 354 0.42 20.83 -7.85
N LEU A 355 1.06 20.30 -6.81
CA LEU A 355 2.44 20.61 -6.46
C LEU A 355 3.36 19.54 -7.07
N TRP A 356 4.30 19.96 -7.89
CA TRP A 356 5.14 19.10 -8.72
C TRP A 356 6.63 19.27 -8.40
N ASP A 357 7.33 18.15 -8.28
CA ASP A 357 8.78 18.09 -8.14
C ASP A 357 9.46 17.85 -9.49
N GLU A 358 10.09 18.90 -10.03
CA GLU A 358 10.74 18.86 -11.34
C GLU A 358 12.00 17.98 -11.37
N GLU A 359 12.65 17.78 -10.22
CA GLU A 359 13.85 16.94 -10.09
C GLU A 359 13.48 15.46 -9.93
N ALA A 360 12.54 15.16 -9.01
CA ALA A 360 12.10 13.79 -8.77
C ALA A 360 11.13 13.25 -9.84
N LEU A 361 10.55 14.14 -10.66
CA LEU A 361 9.48 13.86 -11.61
C LEU A 361 8.26 13.23 -10.92
N GLU A 362 7.81 13.83 -9.83
CA GLU A 362 6.73 13.32 -8.99
C GLU A 362 5.77 14.42 -8.51
N ILE A 363 4.49 14.08 -8.38
CA ILE A 363 3.49 14.94 -7.74
C ILE A 363 3.73 14.91 -6.22
N VAL A 364 4.13 16.02 -5.62
CA VAL A 364 4.36 16.16 -4.18
C VAL A 364 3.05 16.05 -3.40
N GLY A 365 1.99 16.66 -3.93
CA GLY A 365 0.67 16.69 -3.32
C GLY A 365 -0.31 17.45 -4.22
N ALA A 366 -1.59 17.40 -3.86
CA ALA A 366 -2.62 18.13 -4.57
C ALA A 366 -3.74 18.58 -3.65
N TYR A 367 -4.51 19.57 -4.10
CA TYR A 367 -5.71 20.07 -3.45
C TYR A 367 -6.83 20.27 -4.49
N ARG A 368 -8.02 19.73 -4.24
CA ARG A 368 -9.18 19.89 -5.11
C ARG A 368 -9.92 21.21 -4.79
N ILE A 369 -10.30 21.95 -5.82
CA ILE A 369 -10.97 23.26 -5.76
C ILE A 369 -12.29 23.21 -6.56
N GLY A 370 -13.41 23.47 -5.89
CA GLY A 370 -14.73 23.56 -6.49
C GLY A 370 -15.21 25.01 -6.57
N GLU A 371 -15.33 25.56 -7.78
CA GLU A 371 -15.84 26.91 -8.03
C GLU A 371 -17.37 26.93 -7.94
N VAL A 372 -17.92 27.04 -6.73
CA VAL A 372 -19.35 26.78 -6.46
C VAL A 372 -20.27 27.70 -7.27
N ALA A 373 -19.95 28.99 -7.32
CA ALA A 373 -20.69 29.99 -8.08
C ALA A 373 -20.78 29.67 -9.59
N ARG A 374 -19.74 29.03 -10.14
CA ARG A 374 -19.71 28.59 -11.55
C ARG A 374 -20.68 27.43 -11.76
N TYR A 375 -20.67 26.44 -10.88
CA TYR A 375 -21.49 25.24 -11.05
C TYR A 375 -22.97 25.47 -10.79
N MET A 376 -23.31 26.39 -9.87
CA MET A 376 -24.69 26.79 -9.63
C MET A 376 -25.37 27.43 -10.85
N LYS A 377 -24.62 28.17 -11.67
CA LYS A 377 -25.15 28.83 -12.88
C LYS A 377 -25.39 27.89 -14.05
N GLU A 378 -24.72 26.74 -14.08
CA GLU A 378 -24.73 25.83 -15.23
C GLU A 378 -25.82 24.76 -15.16
N ASP A 379 -26.69 24.77 -14.13
CA ASP A 379 -27.74 23.75 -13.83
C ASP A 379 -27.25 22.30 -14.03
N LYS A 380 -25.94 22.11 -13.83
CA LYS A 380 -25.29 20.80 -13.83
C LYS A 380 -25.76 20.13 -12.57
N ALA A 381 -26.79 19.30 -12.70
CA ALA A 381 -27.30 18.45 -11.63
C ALA A 381 -26.15 17.65 -11.01
N ASN A 382 -25.57 18.14 -9.91
CA ASN A 382 -25.00 17.42 -8.77
C ASN A 382 -24.22 18.38 -7.86
N LYS A 383 -24.89 18.70 -6.75
CA LYS A 383 -24.46 19.48 -5.59
C LYS A 383 -23.03 19.13 -5.18
N ILE A 384 -22.25 20.15 -4.83
CA ILE A 384 -20.87 20.08 -4.32
C ILE A 384 -20.59 18.89 -3.37
N TYR A 385 -19.34 18.42 -3.30
CA TYR A 385 -18.94 17.22 -2.56
C TYR A 385 -19.45 17.19 -1.12
N SER A 386 -19.25 18.27 -0.36
CA SER A 386 -19.69 18.37 1.03
C SER A 386 -21.21 18.22 1.21
N ALA A 387 -22.02 18.45 0.18
CA ALA A 387 -23.46 18.22 0.24
C ALA A 387 -23.84 16.73 0.28
N GLU A 388 -22.88 15.81 0.07
CA GLU A 388 -23.06 14.38 0.34
C GLU A 388 -22.90 14.03 1.84
N LEU A 389 -22.19 14.88 2.59
CA LEU A 389 -21.88 14.68 4.00
C LEU A 389 -22.75 15.56 4.92
N PHE A 390 -23.16 16.73 4.42
CA PHE A 390 -23.88 17.76 5.19
C PHE A 390 -25.12 18.25 4.46
N GLN A 391 -26.18 18.47 5.22
CA GLN A 391 -27.37 19.21 4.83
C GLN A 391 -27.15 20.70 5.07
N TYR A 392 -27.15 21.49 4.01
CA TYR A 392 -27.06 22.95 4.08
C TYR A 392 -28.44 23.61 4.31
N SER A 393 -28.46 24.70 5.08
CA SER A 393 -29.62 25.59 5.17
C SER A 393 -29.72 26.51 3.95
N CYS A 394 -30.86 27.19 3.78
CA CYS A 394 -31.01 28.21 2.73
C CYS A 394 -30.07 29.40 2.92
N ASP A 395 -29.66 29.68 4.17
CA ASP A 395 -28.80 30.82 4.51
C ASP A 395 -27.35 30.62 4.02
N MET A 396 -27.00 29.45 3.50
CA MET A 396 -25.69 29.18 2.90
C MET A 396 -25.54 29.79 1.49
N GLU A 397 -26.63 30.18 0.82
CA GLU A 397 -26.62 30.67 -0.56
C GLU A 397 -25.63 31.82 -0.81
N PRO A 398 -25.54 32.88 0.03
CA PRO A 398 -24.57 33.96 -0.18
C PRO A 398 -23.10 33.49 -0.07
N TYR A 399 -22.85 32.47 0.74
CA TYR A 399 -21.51 31.89 0.89
C TYR A 399 -21.11 31.08 -0.34
N PHE A 400 -22.08 30.43 -0.99
CA PHE A 400 -21.85 29.71 -2.24
C PHE A 400 -21.60 30.63 -3.44
N GLU A 401 -22.30 31.77 -3.52
CA GLU A 401 -22.13 32.76 -4.60
C GLU A 401 -20.71 33.35 -4.69
N GLN A 402 -19.99 33.39 -3.57
CA GLN A 402 -18.62 33.89 -3.47
C GLN A 402 -17.65 32.84 -2.90
N GLY A 403 -18.04 31.57 -2.96
CA GLY A 403 -17.37 30.47 -2.28
C GLY A 403 -16.63 29.54 -3.22
N ILE A 404 -15.47 29.07 -2.76
CA ILE A 404 -14.85 27.86 -3.28
C ILE A 404 -14.92 26.74 -2.25
N GLU A 405 -15.22 25.53 -2.72
CA GLU A 405 -15.09 24.33 -1.92
C GLU A 405 -13.67 23.76 -2.04
N LEU A 406 -13.00 23.56 -0.91
CA LEU A 406 -11.71 22.90 -0.84
C LEU A 406 -11.88 21.51 -0.21
N GLY A 407 -11.27 20.49 -0.81
CA GLY A 407 -11.30 19.15 -0.22
C GLY A 407 -10.23 18.22 -0.77
N ARG A 408 -10.16 17.01 -0.20
CA ARG A 408 -9.29 15.92 -0.66
C ARG A 408 -7.81 16.33 -0.81
N SER A 409 -7.34 17.25 0.04
CA SER A 409 -5.92 17.62 0.07
C SER A 409 -5.07 16.44 0.53
N PHE A 410 -3.97 16.17 -0.16
CA PHE A 410 -2.99 15.21 0.31
C PHE A 410 -1.58 15.67 -0.02
N ILE A 411 -0.63 15.25 0.82
CA ILE A 411 0.79 15.23 0.49
C ILE A 411 1.17 13.75 0.42
N GLN A 412 1.90 13.34 -0.61
CA GLN A 412 2.31 11.94 -0.68
C GLN A 412 3.34 11.64 0.44
N PRO A 413 3.40 10.40 0.97
CA PRO A 413 4.17 10.09 2.18
C PRO A 413 5.66 10.43 2.14
N LYS A 414 6.27 10.39 0.95
CA LYS A 414 7.68 10.73 0.74
C LYS A 414 8.02 12.17 1.14
N TYR A 415 7.05 13.09 1.10
CA TYR A 415 7.26 14.52 1.39
C TYR A 415 6.60 14.96 2.71
N TRP A 416 6.21 14.03 3.58
CA TRP A 416 5.71 14.36 4.92
C TRP A 416 6.80 14.97 5.80
N GLY A 417 6.42 15.92 6.65
CA GLY A 417 7.35 16.68 7.50
C GLY A 417 8.16 17.76 6.75
N MET A 418 8.00 17.86 5.42
CA MET A 418 8.58 18.93 4.62
C MET A 418 7.60 20.13 4.50
N ARG A 419 8.01 21.18 3.78
CA ARG A 419 7.20 22.40 3.56
C ARG A 419 6.05 22.22 2.55
N SER A 420 5.79 21.00 2.11
CA SER A 420 4.87 20.68 1.02
C SER A 420 3.45 21.20 1.23
N LEU A 421 2.92 21.10 2.46
CA LEU A 421 1.60 21.65 2.77
C LEU A 421 1.59 23.18 2.64
N ASP A 422 2.61 23.86 3.18
CA ASP A 422 2.77 25.32 3.07
C ASP A 422 2.85 25.77 1.61
N TYR A 423 3.44 24.95 0.72
CA TYR A 423 3.48 25.22 -0.72
C TYR A 423 2.12 25.05 -1.42
N LEU A 424 1.29 24.09 -1.01
CA LEU A 424 -0.10 24.03 -1.48
C LEU A 424 -0.86 25.29 -1.06
N TRP A 425 -0.60 25.82 0.14
CA TRP A 425 -1.18 27.10 0.56
C TRP A 425 -0.68 28.31 -0.23
N TYR A 426 0.59 28.31 -0.69
CA TYR A 426 1.04 29.30 -1.69
C TYR A 426 0.25 29.18 -3.00
N GLY A 427 -0.06 27.95 -3.43
CA GLY A 427 -0.89 27.73 -4.60
C GLY A 427 -2.32 28.22 -4.44
N ILE A 428 -2.95 28.00 -3.27
CA ILE A 428 -4.26 28.57 -2.94
C ILE A 428 -4.19 30.11 -3.00
N GLY A 429 -3.17 30.72 -2.39
CA GLY A 429 -3.03 32.17 -2.41
C GLY A 429 -2.85 32.73 -3.83
N ALA A 430 -2.00 32.09 -4.65
CA ALA A 430 -1.82 32.46 -6.06
C ALA A 430 -3.10 32.31 -6.89
N TYR A 431 -3.91 31.30 -6.60
CA TYR A 431 -5.25 31.15 -7.18
C TYR A 431 -6.16 32.31 -6.75
N LEU A 432 -6.28 32.59 -5.45
CA LEU A 432 -7.13 33.66 -4.93
C LEU A 432 -6.73 35.07 -5.42
N ASP A 433 -5.45 35.30 -5.71
CA ASP A 433 -4.99 36.57 -6.28
C ASP A 433 -5.45 36.78 -7.73
N ARG A 434 -5.73 35.69 -8.47
CA ARG A 434 -6.34 35.71 -9.81
C ARG A 434 -7.88 35.73 -9.77
N HIS A 435 -8.46 35.42 -8.61
CA HIS A 435 -9.90 35.25 -8.40
C HIS A 435 -10.43 36.17 -7.27
N PRO A 436 -10.41 37.50 -7.46
CA PRO A 436 -10.82 38.47 -6.43
C PRO A 436 -12.31 38.40 -6.08
N GLU A 437 -13.13 37.73 -6.91
CA GLU A 437 -14.54 37.46 -6.64
C GLU A 437 -14.76 36.44 -5.51
N VAL A 438 -13.74 35.63 -5.17
CA VAL A 438 -13.83 34.64 -4.11
C VAL A 438 -13.62 35.30 -2.75
N ARG A 439 -14.63 35.19 -1.89
CA ARG A 439 -14.58 35.64 -0.49
C ARG A 439 -14.53 34.50 0.51
N TYR A 440 -15.18 33.38 0.21
CA TYR A 440 -15.30 32.28 1.15
C TYR A 440 -14.54 31.04 0.68
N MET A 441 -13.87 30.37 1.61
CA MET A 441 -13.40 29.00 1.41
C MET A 441 -14.13 28.11 2.40
N PHE A 442 -14.59 26.96 1.94
CA PHE A 442 -15.22 26.00 2.84
C PHE A 442 -14.97 24.57 2.40
N GLY A 443 -15.21 23.61 3.29
CA GLY A 443 -15.11 22.19 2.96
C GLY A 443 -14.73 21.33 4.15
N PRO A 444 -14.86 20.01 4.02
CA PRO A 444 -14.59 19.08 5.11
C PRO A 444 -13.09 18.92 5.35
N VAL A 445 -12.70 18.93 6.62
CA VAL A 445 -11.38 18.52 7.09
C VAL A 445 -11.51 17.28 7.97
N SER A 446 -10.75 16.23 7.63
CA SER A 446 -10.87 14.93 8.27
C SER A 446 -9.94 14.78 9.48
N LEU A 447 -10.46 14.10 10.51
CA LEU A 447 -9.74 13.61 11.67
C LEU A 447 -9.81 12.08 11.65
N SER A 448 -8.67 11.45 11.38
CA SER A 448 -8.56 9.99 11.25
C SER A 448 -9.13 9.21 12.44
N ASN A 449 -9.79 8.11 12.14
CA ASN A 449 -10.27 7.15 13.13
C ASN A 449 -9.13 6.36 13.81
N SER A 450 -7.88 6.55 13.39
CA SER A 450 -6.72 6.01 14.13
C SER A 450 -6.49 6.71 15.47
N TYR A 451 -7.07 7.89 15.67
CA TYR A 451 -6.99 8.60 16.94
C TYR A 451 -7.79 7.86 18.03
N PRO A 452 -7.26 7.80 19.28
CA PRO A 452 -8.03 7.32 20.41
C PRO A 452 -9.36 8.08 20.55
N GLN A 453 -10.43 7.40 20.95
CA GLN A 453 -11.77 8.00 21.04
C GLN A 453 -11.80 9.26 21.90
N VAL A 454 -11.15 9.23 23.07
CA VAL A 454 -11.04 10.39 23.97
C VAL A 454 -10.31 11.58 23.33
N ALA A 455 -9.30 11.33 22.49
CA ALA A 455 -8.58 12.38 21.78
C ALA A 455 -9.46 13.04 20.71
N LYS A 456 -10.29 12.26 20.01
CA LYS A 456 -11.28 12.80 19.06
C LYS A 456 -12.31 13.66 19.77
N ASP A 457 -12.82 13.20 20.92
CA ASP A 457 -13.77 13.95 21.74
C ASP A 457 -13.19 15.29 22.20
N PHE A 458 -11.94 15.32 22.68
CA PHE A 458 -11.28 16.55 23.10
C PHE A 458 -11.10 17.55 21.94
N ILE A 459 -10.69 17.07 20.76
CA ILE A 459 -10.54 17.92 19.57
C ILE A 459 -11.89 18.47 19.14
N VAL A 460 -12.89 17.62 18.93
CA VAL A 460 -14.22 18.05 18.46
C VAL A 460 -14.84 19.06 19.43
N SER A 461 -14.82 18.78 20.73
CA SER A 461 -15.38 19.70 21.73
C SER A 461 -14.63 21.03 21.80
N PHE A 462 -13.30 21.03 21.70
CA PHE A 462 -12.52 22.27 21.67
C PHE A 462 -12.89 23.15 20.47
N TYR A 463 -12.99 22.55 19.28
CA TYR A 463 -13.33 23.30 18.07
C TYR A 463 -14.80 23.74 18.04
N GLN A 464 -15.72 22.96 18.61
CA GLN A 464 -17.11 23.40 18.83
C GLN A 464 -17.20 24.57 19.82
N LEU A 465 -16.37 24.57 20.88
CA LEU A 465 -16.37 25.65 21.87
C LEU A 465 -15.93 26.99 21.25
N TYR A 466 -14.82 27.00 20.51
CA TYR A 466 -14.19 28.24 20.02
C TYR A 466 -14.60 28.67 18.62
N PHE A 467 -15.05 27.75 17.77
CA PHE A 467 -15.35 28.02 16.35
C PHE A 467 -16.77 27.59 15.96
N SER A 468 -17.69 27.50 16.92
CA SER A 468 -19.08 27.10 16.64
C SER A 468 -19.78 28.00 15.64
N ASP A 469 -20.66 27.36 14.89
CA ASP A 469 -21.56 27.99 13.95
C ASP A 469 -22.87 28.40 14.62
N LYS A 470 -23.06 29.71 14.84
CA LYS A 470 -24.25 30.24 15.51
C LYS A 470 -25.48 30.32 14.60
N GLU A 471 -25.29 30.30 13.28
CA GLU A 471 -26.38 30.40 12.29
C GLU A 471 -26.90 29.02 11.83
N HIS A 472 -26.24 27.94 12.22
CA HIS A 472 -26.57 26.56 11.82
C HIS A 472 -26.68 26.39 10.30
N LEU A 473 -25.69 26.91 9.56
CA LEU A 473 -25.62 26.92 8.09
C LEU A 473 -25.55 25.51 7.49
N ALA A 474 -25.07 24.53 8.24
CA ALA A 474 -25.01 23.14 7.82
C ALA A 474 -25.18 22.19 9.01
N ARG A 475 -25.66 20.98 8.73
CA ARG A 475 -25.72 19.87 9.69
C ARG A 475 -25.29 18.57 9.04
N SER A 476 -24.49 17.77 9.72
CA SER A 476 -24.06 16.46 9.26
C SER A 476 -25.25 15.50 9.15
N PHE A 477 -25.27 14.65 8.12
CA PHE A 477 -26.23 13.54 8.05
C PHE A 477 -25.96 12.47 9.11
N THR A 478 -24.71 12.36 9.57
CA THR A 478 -24.28 11.45 10.63
C THR A 478 -23.49 12.22 11.68
N PRO A 479 -24.16 12.98 12.58
CA PRO A 479 -23.48 13.84 13.55
C PRO A 479 -22.54 13.07 14.46
N TYR A 480 -21.37 13.64 14.71
CA TYR A 480 -20.44 13.10 15.70
C TYR A 480 -21.00 13.27 17.11
N GLN A 481 -20.97 12.20 17.92
CA GLN A 481 -21.42 12.23 19.30
C GLN A 481 -20.24 12.06 20.24
N VAL A 482 -20.00 13.08 21.07
CA VAL A 482 -19.03 13.02 22.17
C VAL A 482 -19.52 12.01 23.20
N ASN A 483 -18.63 11.13 23.67
CA ASN A 483 -18.99 10.17 24.71
C ASN A 483 -19.39 10.91 26.00
N ALA A 484 -20.56 10.57 26.55
CA ALA A 484 -21.09 11.19 27.77
C ALA A 484 -20.13 11.07 28.96
N GLU A 485 -19.36 9.99 29.05
CA GLU A 485 -18.35 9.79 30.10
C GLU A 485 -17.19 10.79 30.03
N HIS A 486 -16.92 11.35 28.84
CA HIS A 486 -15.85 12.32 28.62
C HIS A 486 -16.33 13.76 28.78
N SER A 487 -17.65 14.02 28.67
CA SER A 487 -18.22 15.37 28.69
C SER A 487 -17.87 16.16 29.95
N ASP A 488 -17.97 15.54 31.14
CA ASP A 488 -17.66 16.20 32.41
C ASP A 488 -16.17 16.55 32.52
N ILE A 489 -15.30 15.67 32.02
CA ILE A 489 -13.85 15.89 31.98
C ILE A 489 -13.55 17.07 31.06
N ILE A 490 -14.12 17.07 29.86
CA ILE A 490 -13.92 18.14 28.87
C ILE A 490 -14.37 19.50 29.40
N ALA A 491 -15.54 19.56 30.05
CA ALA A 491 -16.06 20.78 30.66
C ALA A 491 -15.16 21.31 31.80
N SER A 492 -14.42 20.43 32.47
CA SER A 492 -13.45 20.83 33.50
C SER A 492 -12.11 21.29 32.93
N LEU A 493 -11.78 20.88 31.71
CA LEU A 493 -10.49 21.17 31.05
C LEU A 493 -10.50 22.49 30.28
N PHE A 494 -11.63 22.86 29.66
CA PHE A 494 -11.74 24.05 28.83
C PHE A 494 -12.67 25.07 29.49
N CYS A 495 -12.14 26.24 29.83
CA CYS A 495 -12.92 27.33 30.40
C CYS A 495 -13.72 28.11 29.35
N GLY A 496 -13.28 28.09 28.08
CA GLY A 496 -13.91 28.84 26.98
C GLY A 496 -13.55 30.32 26.93
N ASP A 497 -12.95 30.87 27.98
CA ASP A 497 -12.65 32.30 28.10
C ASP A 497 -11.29 32.68 27.47
N ASN A 498 -10.33 31.75 27.42
CA ASN A 498 -8.99 32.02 26.89
C ASN A 498 -8.51 30.91 25.94
N TYR A 499 -8.60 31.20 24.64
CA TYR A 499 -8.18 30.29 23.57
C TYR A 499 -6.73 29.80 23.73
N ASP A 500 -5.80 30.69 24.06
CA ASP A 500 -4.37 30.33 24.09
C ASP A 500 -4.04 29.37 25.23
N GLU A 501 -4.68 29.54 26.40
CA GLU A 501 -4.52 28.64 27.54
C GLU A 501 -5.23 27.30 27.30
N ASP A 502 -6.49 27.31 26.86
CA ASP A 502 -7.22 26.08 26.59
C ASP A 502 -6.58 25.29 25.43
N PHE A 503 -5.98 25.96 24.45
CA PHE A 503 -5.24 25.29 23.37
C PHE A 503 -3.92 24.67 23.86
N LYS A 504 -3.25 25.27 24.85
CA LYS A 504 -2.09 24.63 25.51
C LYS A 504 -2.54 23.37 26.24
N VAL A 505 -3.65 23.44 26.99
CA VAL A 505 -4.24 22.29 27.69
C VAL A 505 -4.60 21.19 26.69
N LEU A 506 -5.27 21.50 25.58
CA LEU A 506 -5.60 20.53 24.53
C LEU A 506 -4.34 19.79 24.04
N LYS A 507 -3.30 20.53 23.66
CA LYS A 507 -2.04 19.92 23.17
C LYS A 507 -1.38 19.03 24.22
N GLU A 508 -1.36 19.47 25.47
CA GLU A 508 -0.82 18.70 26.58
C GLU A 508 -1.60 17.39 26.76
N GLN A 509 -2.94 17.45 26.81
CA GLN A 509 -3.78 16.26 26.94
C GLN A 509 -3.61 15.28 25.77
N LEU A 510 -3.61 15.79 24.53
CA LEU A 510 -3.39 14.94 23.36
C LEU A 510 -2.04 14.22 23.39
N SER A 511 -0.99 14.88 23.90
CA SER A 511 0.34 14.27 24.01
C SER A 511 0.37 13.06 24.94
N HIS A 512 -0.44 13.05 26.01
CA HIS A 512 -0.58 11.90 26.91
C HIS A 512 -1.19 10.67 26.22
N PHE A 513 -1.97 10.88 25.15
CA PHE A 513 -2.55 9.82 24.33
C PHE A 513 -1.70 9.46 23.10
N GLY A 514 -0.50 10.06 22.95
CA GLY A 514 0.33 9.90 21.75
C GLY A 514 -0.31 10.54 20.51
N ALA A 515 -1.20 11.51 20.70
CA ALA A 515 -1.91 12.23 19.66
C ALA A 515 -1.46 13.69 19.58
N SER A 516 -1.84 14.39 18.52
CA SER A 516 -1.55 15.82 18.31
C SER A 516 -2.72 16.50 17.62
N VAL A 517 -2.86 17.82 17.74
CA VAL A 517 -3.87 18.55 16.95
C VAL A 517 -3.55 18.37 15.45
N PRO A 518 -4.50 17.93 14.61
CA PRO A 518 -4.26 17.75 13.18
C PRO A 518 -3.80 19.05 12.52
N THR A 519 -2.86 18.94 11.59
CA THR A 519 -2.21 20.12 10.99
C THR A 519 -3.21 21.04 10.28
N LEU A 520 -4.18 20.49 9.55
CA LEU A 520 -5.18 21.29 8.84
C LEU A 520 -6.15 21.99 9.79
N PHE A 521 -6.58 21.32 10.87
CA PHE A 521 -7.41 21.93 11.91
C PHE A 521 -6.72 23.17 12.49
N LYS A 522 -5.44 23.05 12.85
CA LYS A 522 -4.62 24.16 13.33
C LYS A 522 -4.44 25.25 12.26
N GLN A 523 -4.12 24.85 11.03
CA GLN A 523 -3.84 25.76 9.92
C GLN A 523 -5.05 26.65 9.62
N TYR A 524 -6.26 26.07 9.60
CA TYR A 524 -7.49 26.84 9.39
C TYR A 524 -7.78 27.76 10.57
N SER A 525 -7.80 27.26 11.80
CA SER A 525 -8.12 28.09 12.98
C SER A 525 -7.19 29.29 13.18
N GLU A 526 -5.93 29.18 12.76
CA GLU A 526 -4.94 30.26 12.92
C GLU A 526 -4.87 31.22 11.72
N LEU A 527 -5.68 31.01 10.68
CA LEU A 527 -5.62 31.77 9.43
C LEU A 527 -6.19 33.18 9.56
N CYS A 528 -7.28 33.32 10.31
CA CYS A 528 -8.10 34.53 10.38
C CYS A 528 -8.13 35.14 11.78
N GLU A 529 -8.54 36.40 11.86
CA GLU A 529 -8.92 37.04 13.12
C GLU A 529 -10.14 36.32 13.75
N PRO A 530 -10.38 36.45 15.07
CA PRO A 530 -11.51 35.79 15.74
C PRO A 530 -12.85 36.03 15.04
N GLY A 531 -13.62 34.97 14.82
CA GLY A 531 -14.89 34.98 14.07
C GLY A 531 -14.75 34.77 12.56
N GLY A 532 -13.53 34.80 12.01
CA GLY A 532 -13.25 34.57 10.60
C GLY A 532 -13.25 33.11 10.13
N VAL A 533 -13.28 32.17 11.08
CA VAL A 533 -13.31 30.72 10.84
C VAL A 533 -14.43 30.13 11.69
N ARG A 534 -15.23 29.24 11.08
CA ARG A 534 -16.32 28.51 11.73
C ARG A 534 -16.22 27.04 11.36
N PHE A 535 -16.48 26.17 12.32
CA PHE A 535 -16.76 24.75 12.08
C PHE A 535 -18.27 24.58 12.13
N LEU A 536 -18.88 24.38 10.97
CA LEU A 536 -20.33 24.34 10.77
C LEU A 536 -20.97 23.15 11.49
N ASP A 537 -20.38 21.97 11.32
CA ASP A 537 -20.75 20.77 12.07
C ASP A 537 -19.64 19.70 11.97
N PHE A 538 -19.76 18.65 12.77
CA PHE A 538 -18.89 17.47 12.76
C PHE A 538 -19.69 16.20 12.46
N GLY A 539 -19.19 15.38 11.52
CA GLY A 539 -19.83 14.14 11.10
C GLY A 539 -18.89 12.95 11.06
N VAL A 540 -19.43 11.73 11.04
CA VAL A 540 -18.66 10.51 10.79
C VAL A 540 -18.86 10.05 9.35
N ASP A 541 -17.76 9.88 8.61
CA ASP A 541 -17.78 9.34 7.24
C ASP A 541 -17.37 7.86 7.23
N ALA A 542 -18.35 6.97 7.09
CA ALA A 542 -18.13 5.53 7.05
C ALA A 542 -17.45 5.05 5.75
N ASP A 543 -17.60 5.78 4.65
CA ASP A 543 -17.05 5.43 3.34
C ASP A 543 -15.59 5.89 3.20
N PHE A 544 -15.11 6.70 4.15
CA PHE A 544 -13.74 7.20 4.22
C PHE A 544 -13.01 6.80 5.52
N GLY A 545 -13.18 5.54 5.93
CA GLY A 545 -12.43 4.96 7.05
C GLY A 545 -12.98 5.31 8.44
N TYR A 546 -14.26 5.71 8.53
CA TYR A 546 -14.91 6.15 9.78
C TYR A 546 -14.23 7.37 10.42
N CYS A 547 -13.59 8.22 9.62
CA CYS A 547 -13.02 9.47 10.11
C CYS A 547 -14.12 10.44 10.57
N VAL A 548 -13.70 11.43 11.35
CA VAL A 548 -14.57 12.54 11.73
C VAL A 548 -14.29 13.72 10.80
N ASP A 549 -15.28 14.16 10.03
CA ASP A 549 -15.18 15.34 9.19
C ASP A 549 -15.74 16.56 9.89
N GLY A 550 -14.93 17.60 10.04
CA GLY A 550 -15.38 18.93 10.41
C GLY A 550 -15.60 19.79 9.18
N LEU A 551 -16.79 20.33 8.97
CA LEU A 551 -17.06 21.25 7.87
C LEU A 551 -16.58 22.66 8.23
N VAL A 552 -15.49 23.12 7.62
CA VAL A 552 -14.91 24.44 7.92
C VAL A 552 -15.45 25.47 6.94
N LEU A 553 -15.70 26.69 7.43
CA LEU A 553 -15.99 27.89 6.65
C LEU A 553 -15.00 28.99 7.06
N VAL A 554 -14.44 29.69 6.06
CA VAL A 554 -13.42 30.73 6.21
C VAL A 554 -13.86 31.98 5.45
N ASP A 555 -13.86 33.13 6.11
CA ASP A 555 -14.05 34.44 5.47
C ASP A 555 -12.70 35.08 5.15
N LEU A 556 -12.36 35.16 3.86
CA LEU A 556 -11.07 35.68 3.39
C LEU A 556 -10.83 37.15 3.74
N ASN A 557 -11.88 37.93 4.01
CA ASN A 557 -11.75 39.33 4.43
C ASN A 557 -11.20 39.48 5.85
N THR A 558 -11.21 38.40 6.63
CA THR A 558 -10.74 38.37 8.01
C THR A 558 -9.38 37.70 8.16
N VAL A 559 -8.73 37.32 7.06
CA VAL A 559 -7.40 36.70 7.07
C VAL A 559 -6.38 37.67 7.68
N LYS A 560 -5.60 37.18 8.64
CA LYS A 560 -4.58 37.99 9.34
C LYS A 560 -3.60 38.58 8.33
N GLU A 561 -3.17 39.83 8.54
CA GLU A 561 -2.26 40.53 7.62
C GLU A 561 -0.96 39.74 7.36
N ALA A 562 -0.39 39.12 8.40
CA ALA A 562 0.81 38.29 8.27
C ALA A 562 0.59 37.04 7.39
N LYS A 563 -0.62 36.46 7.41
CA LYS A 563 -0.99 35.31 6.57
C LYS A 563 -1.25 35.74 5.13
N ASN A 564 -1.93 36.88 4.94
CA ASN A 564 -2.07 37.50 3.62
C ASN A 564 -0.70 37.77 3.00
N LYS A 565 0.22 38.45 3.68
CA LYS A 565 1.59 38.69 3.17
C LYS A 565 2.38 37.41 2.84
N ARG A 566 2.10 36.31 3.55
CA ARG A 566 2.79 35.04 3.35
C ARG A 566 2.28 34.28 2.13
N TYR A 567 0.96 34.21 1.96
CA TYR A 567 0.32 33.36 0.95
C TYR A 567 -0.13 34.14 -0.29
N ARG A 568 -0.41 35.43 -0.16
CA ARG A 568 -0.95 36.33 -1.18
C ARG A 568 0.00 37.49 -1.43
N GLY A 569 0.08 37.96 -2.68
CA GLY A 569 1.00 39.01 -3.12
C GLY A 569 2.32 38.49 -3.72
N HIS A 570 3.08 39.41 -4.33
CA HIS A 570 4.21 39.16 -5.26
C HIS A 570 5.48 38.47 -4.67
N ASN A 571 5.42 37.71 -3.57
CA ASN A 571 6.59 36.98 -3.06
C ASN A 571 6.16 35.86 -2.11
N PRO A 572 6.08 34.61 -2.59
CA PRO A 572 7.29 33.78 -2.70
C PRO A 572 7.36 32.92 -3.98
N ILE A 573 6.44 33.16 -4.89
CA ILE A 573 6.35 32.52 -6.19
C ILE A 573 7.08 33.40 -7.21
N SER A 574 8.15 32.88 -7.81
CA SER A 574 8.69 33.49 -9.02
C SER A 574 7.64 33.34 -10.12
N GLN A 575 7.09 34.44 -10.61
CA GLN A 575 6.32 34.40 -11.87
C GLN A 575 7.30 34.08 -13.02
N PRO A 576 6.86 33.33 -14.05
CA PRO A 576 7.72 32.87 -15.14
C PRO A 576 8.41 34.01 -15.90
#